data_AF-A0A2E2EBD5-F1
#
_entry.id   AF-A0A2E2EBD5-F1
#
_cell.length_a   1.000
_cell.length_b   1.000
_cell.length_c   1.000
_cell.angle_alpha   90.00
_cell.angle_beta   90.00
_cell.angle_gamma   90.00
#
_symmetry.space_group_name_H-M   'P 1'
#
loop_
_entity.id
_entity.type
_entity.pdbx_description
1 polymer ?
#
loop_
_entity_poly.entity_id
_entity_poly.type
_entity_poly.pdbx_seq_one_letter_code
_entity_poly.pdbx_strand_id
1 'polypeptide(L)'
;MALVFGVYNFMQLFKTDFNQFAGGLLEALGRLFRSNMMVYLYPYREDNKSDKLIDLDSIKLDSEQQLLIEYIIKSGKVKDLVGYNDELLHIYSRKVLTMIRNDEKGWEEFVPEEIAKTINEKCLFGHPCKHIIK
;
A
#
# COMPACT_ATOMS: atom_id res chain seq x y z
N MET A 1 4.39 20.05 -1.69
CA MET A 1 4.49 18.87 -0.82
C MET A 1 3.88 17.69 -1.56
N ALA A 2 4.41 16.49 -1.37
CA ALA A 2 3.94 15.30 -2.07
C ALA A 2 3.74 14.14 -1.09
N LEU A 3 2.76 13.30 -1.36
CA LEU A 3 2.54 12.02 -0.67
C LEU A 3 2.63 10.89 -1.68
N VAL A 4 3.14 9.75 -1.24
CA VAL A 4 3.16 8.52 -2.03
C VAL A 4 2.14 7.55 -1.44
N PHE A 5 1.30 6.98 -2.30
CA PHE A 5 0.33 5.96 -1.94
C PHE A 5 0.48 4.75 -2.86
N GLY A 6 0.25 3.55 -2.35
CA GLY A 6 -0.05 2.44 -3.25
C GLY A 6 -1.40 2.69 -3.93
N VAL A 7 -1.53 2.39 -5.23
CA VAL A 7 -2.79 2.57 -5.99
C VAL A 7 -3.96 1.91 -5.26
N TYR A 8 -3.75 0.71 -4.71
CA TYR A 8 -4.76 0.00 -3.95
C TYR A 8 -5.22 0.76 -2.69
N ASN A 9 -4.29 1.32 -1.92
CA ASN A 9 -4.61 2.12 -0.72
C ASN A 9 -5.33 3.42 -1.08
N PHE A 10 -4.94 4.06 -2.18
CA PHE A 10 -5.62 5.25 -2.67
C PHE A 10 -7.08 4.95 -3.02
N MET A 11 -7.35 3.82 -3.70
CA MET A 11 -8.71 3.38 -3.99
C MET A 11 -9.54 3.07 -2.75
N GLN A 12 -8.91 2.54 -1.70
CA GLN A 12 -9.60 2.30 -0.42
C GLN A 12 -10.07 3.58 0.27
N LEU A 13 -9.42 4.73 0.04
CA LEU A 13 -9.86 6.00 0.62
C LEU A 13 -11.30 6.33 0.23
N PHE A 14 -11.69 6.04 -1.01
CA PHE A 14 -13.04 6.32 -1.49
C PHE A 14 -14.09 5.37 -0.89
N LYS A 15 -13.69 4.14 -0.55
CA LYS A 15 -14.56 3.15 0.12
C LYS A 15 -14.59 3.31 1.65
N THR A 16 -13.74 4.16 2.21
CA THR A 16 -13.63 4.36 3.66
C THR A 16 -14.75 5.28 4.17
N ASP A 17 -15.32 4.91 5.31
CA ASP A 17 -16.28 5.76 6.01
C ASP A 17 -15.55 6.80 6.87
N PHE A 18 -15.87 8.08 6.63
CA PHE A 18 -15.24 9.24 7.23
C PHE A 18 -16.16 9.95 8.24
N ASN A 19 -16.91 9.17 9.03
CA ASN A 19 -17.88 9.67 10.02
C ASN A 19 -17.34 10.66 11.05
N GLN A 20 -16.01 10.70 11.28
CA GLN A 20 -15.40 11.70 12.15
C GLN A 20 -15.44 13.13 11.57
N PHE A 21 -15.74 13.28 10.28
CA PHE A 21 -15.85 14.58 9.60
C PHE A 21 -17.31 14.85 9.24
N ALA A 22 -17.80 16.06 9.54
CA ALA A 22 -19.18 16.43 9.28
C ALA A 22 -19.54 16.38 7.78
N GLY A 23 -18.56 16.67 6.90
CA GLY A 23 -18.71 16.52 5.45
C GLY A 23 -18.21 15.19 4.87
N GLY A 24 -17.93 14.20 5.72
CA GLY A 24 -17.52 12.85 5.32
C GLY A 24 -16.34 12.81 4.34
N LEU A 25 -16.46 11.97 3.31
CA LEU A 25 -15.43 11.76 2.28
C LEU A 25 -15.03 13.06 1.55
N LEU A 26 -15.99 13.93 1.24
CA LEU A 26 -15.71 15.18 0.53
C LEU A 26 -14.88 16.15 1.37
N GLU A 27 -15.18 16.25 2.67
CA GLU A 27 -14.38 17.06 3.58
C GLU A 27 -12.97 16.47 3.75
N ALA A 28 -12.85 15.15 3.91
CA ALA A 28 -11.57 14.46 4.04
C ALA A 28 -10.66 14.70 2.81
N LEU A 29 -11.21 14.56 1.61
CA LEU A 29 -10.48 14.80 0.36
C LEU A 29 -10.19 16.29 0.15
N GLY A 30 -11.14 17.17 0.49
CA GLY A 30 -10.93 18.62 0.45
C GLY A 30 -9.75 19.05 1.34
N ARG A 31 -9.66 18.47 2.55
CA ARG A 31 -8.53 18.68 3.46
C ARG A 31 -7.22 18.12 2.89
N LEU A 32 -7.25 16.92 2.31
CA LEU A 32 -6.10 16.28 1.66
C LEU A 32 -5.54 17.19 0.56
N PHE A 33 -6.38 17.68 -0.35
CA PHE A 33 -5.94 18.44 -1.52
C PHE A 33 -5.89 19.96 -1.33
N ARG A 34 -6.07 20.47 -0.11
CA ARG A 34 -6.12 21.92 0.22
C ARG A 34 -4.81 22.66 -0.04
N SER A 35 -3.68 21.98 0.06
CA SER A 35 -2.35 22.60 0.20
C SER A 35 -1.40 22.38 -1.00
N ASN A 36 -1.92 22.45 -2.23
CA ASN A 36 -1.16 22.08 -3.45
C ASN A 36 -0.47 20.70 -3.32
N MET A 37 -1.11 19.80 -2.59
CA MET A 37 -0.54 18.48 -2.35
C MET A 37 -0.66 17.63 -3.61
N MET A 38 0.46 17.03 -3.99
CA MET A 38 0.53 16.06 -5.07
C MET A 38 0.52 14.65 -4.48
N VAL A 39 -0.24 13.75 -5.08
CA VAL A 39 -0.27 12.34 -4.71
C VAL A 39 0.40 11.56 -5.85
N TYR A 40 1.44 10.81 -5.51
CA TYR A 40 2.10 9.90 -6.43
C TYR A 40 1.65 8.48 -6.12
N LEU A 41 1.18 7.77 -7.13
CA LEU A 41 0.69 6.41 -6.99
C LEU A 41 1.80 5.41 -7.34
N TYR A 42 2.18 4.62 -6.34
CA TYR A 42 3.01 3.44 -6.52
C TYR A 42 2.13 2.30 -7.04
N PRO A 43 2.50 1.64 -8.15
CA PRO A 43 1.65 0.64 -8.76
C PRO A 43 1.52 -0.59 -7.88
N TYR A 44 0.43 -1.31 -8.08
CA TYR A 44 0.14 -2.54 -7.36
C TYR A 44 0.08 -3.70 -8.35
N ARG A 45 0.85 -4.75 -8.11
CA ARG A 45 0.77 -5.99 -8.89
C ARG A 45 -0.12 -6.97 -8.14
N GLU A 46 -1.05 -7.62 -8.82
CA GLU A 46 -1.93 -8.59 -8.19
C GLU A 46 -1.22 -9.92 -7.91
N ASP A 47 -1.35 -10.44 -6.68
CA ASP A 47 -0.90 -11.78 -6.29
C ASP A 47 -1.88 -12.87 -6.77
N ASN A 48 -2.18 -12.90 -8.06
CA ASN A 48 -3.09 -13.87 -8.65
C ASN A 48 -2.62 -14.31 -10.05
N LYS A 49 -3.29 -15.31 -10.63
CA LYS A 49 -2.94 -15.85 -11.96
C LYS A 49 -2.95 -14.81 -13.08
N SER A 50 -3.62 -13.69 -12.89
CA SER A 50 -3.71 -12.62 -13.89
C SER A 50 -2.48 -11.72 -13.92
N ASP A 51 -1.66 -11.70 -12.87
CA ASP A 51 -0.44 -10.89 -12.73
C ASP A 51 -0.61 -9.45 -13.26
N LYS A 52 -1.75 -8.84 -12.95
CA LYS A 52 -2.10 -7.53 -13.48
C LYS A 52 -1.40 -6.45 -12.68
N LEU A 53 -0.76 -5.54 -13.41
CA LEU A 53 -0.30 -4.27 -12.88
C LEU A 53 -1.49 -3.30 -12.83
N ILE A 54 -1.69 -2.69 -11.66
CA ILE A 54 -2.69 -1.67 -11.41
C ILE A 54 -1.96 -0.35 -11.16
N ASP A 55 -2.23 0.61 -12.03
CA ASP A 55 -1.75 1.99 -12.09
C ASP A 55 -2.94 2.94 -12.30
N LEU A 56 -2.70 4.24 -12.42
CA LEU A 56 -3.75 5.24 -12.60
C LEU A 56 -4.69 4.94 -13.77
N ASP A 57 -4.16 4.44 -14.89
CA ASP A 57 -4.90 4.18 -16.13
C ASP A 57 -5.77 2.92 -16.04
N SER A 58 -5.36 1.94 -15.25
CA SER A 58 -6.04 0.65 -15.09
C SER A 58 -6.94 0.54 -13.86
N ILE A 59 -7.04 1.62 -13.06
CA ILE A 59 -7.99 1.70 -11.95
C ILE A 59 -9.41 1.43 -12.47
N LYS A 60 -10.03 0.35 -11.97
CA LYS A 60 -11.46 0.10 -12.15
C LYS A 60 -12.26 0.98 -11.20
N LEU A 61 -12.94 1.96 -11.75
CA LEU A 61 -13.76 2.91 -11.01
C LEU A 61 -15.19 2.38 -10.80
N ASP A 62 -15.34 1.15 -10.31
CA ASP A 62 -16.66 0.54 -10.04
C ASP A 62 -17.40 1.14 -8.82
N SER A 63 -16.83 2.17 -8.20
CA SER A 63 -17.36 2.81 -7.01
C SER A 63 -18.41 3.88 -7.34
N GLU A 64 -19.38 4.08 -6.45
CA GLU A 64 -20.32 5.21 -6.48
C GLU A 64 -19.62 6.58 -6.54
N GLN A 65 -18.35 6.66 -6.13
CA GLN A 65 -17.53 7.88 -6.18
C GLN A 65 -16.67 8.01 -7.43
N GLN A 66 -16.95 7.26 -8.50
CA GLN A 66 -16.20 7.31 -9.76
C GLN A 66 -15.97 8.75 -10.26
N LEU A 67 -17.04 9.56 -10.30
CA LEU A 67 -16.96 10.95 -10.78
C LEU A 67 -16.01 11.81 -9.94
N LEU A 68 -15.95 11.55 -8.63
CA LEU A 68 -15.05 12.26 -7.71
C LEU A 68 -13.59 11.86 -7.94
N ILE A 69 -13.34 10.56 -8.14
CA ILE A 69 -12.00 10.05 -8.45
C ILE A 69 -11.53 10.63 -9.79
N GLU A 70 -12.36 10.57 -10.83
CA GLU A 70 -12.02 11.14 -12.14
C GLU A 70 -11.73 12.64 -12.05
N TYR A 71 -12.51 13.40 -11.27
CA TYR A 71 -12.27 14.81 -11.05
C TYR A 71 -10.88 15.06 -10.43
N ILE A 72 -10.54 14.29 -9.39
CA ILE A 72 -9.24 14.41 -8.70
C ILE A 72 -8.09 14.06 -9.65
N ILE A 73 -8.22 13.01 -10.45
CA ILE A 73 -7.22 12.62 -11.46
C ILE A 73 -7.07 13.73 -12.51
N LYS A 74 -8.18 14.20 -13.09
CA LYS A 74 -8.20 15.27 -14.09
C LYS A 74 -7.68 16.61 -13.56
N SER A 75 -7.75 16.84 -12.25
CA SER A 75 -7.17 18.05 -11.62
C SER A 75 -5.64 18.09 -11.67
N GLY A 76 -4.99 16.99 -12.05
CA GLY A 76 -3.54 16.87 -12.15
C GLY A 76 -2.82 16.73 -10.81
N LYS A 77 -3.57 16.65 -9.70
CA LYS A 77 -3.03 16.47 -8.35
C LYS A 77 -2.61 15.03 -8.05
N VAL A 78 -2.98 14.07 -8.89
CA VAL A 78 -2.60 12.65 -8.77
C VAL A 78 -1.82 12.23 -10.02
N LYS A 79 -0.70 11.53 -9.83
CA LYS A 79 0.19 11.06 -10.90
C LYS A 79 0.74 9.69 -10.56
N ASP A 80 1.10 8.88 -11.55
CA ASP A 80 1.89 7.69 -11.29
C ASP A 80 3.30 8.05 -10.83
N LEU A 81 3.83 7.25 -9.92
CA LEU A 81 5.23 7.30 -9.54
C LEU A 81 6.06 6.62 -10.64
N VAL A 82 7.10 7.32 -11.11
CA VAL A 82 8.02 6.82 -12.12
C VAL A 82 9.31 6.34 -11.45
N GLY A 83 9.97 5.32 -12.02
CA GLY A 83 11.26 4.83 -11.52
C GLY A 83 11.15 3.90 -10.31
N TYR A 84 10.01 3.23 -10.12
CA TYR A 84 9.87 2.15 -9.15
C TYR A 84 10.59 0.88 -9.62
N ASN A 85 10.93 -0.01 -8.67
CA ASN A 85 11.48 -1.31 -9.00
C ASN A 85 10.35 -2.35 -9.12
N ASP A 86 10.08 -2.80 -10.35
CA ASP A 86 9.07 -3.81 -10.65
C ASP A 86 9.35 -5.15 -9.92
N GLU A 87 10.63 -5.47 -9.71
CA GLU A 87 11.05 -6.67 -8.99
C GLU A 87 10.60 -6.65 -7.52
N LEU A 88 10.20 -5.51 -6.95
CA LEU A 88 9.70 -5.45 -5.57
C LEU A 88 8.18 -5.61 -5.46
N LEU A 89 7.44 -5.56 -6.59
CA LEU A 89 5.98 -5.56 -6.58
C LEU A 89 5.36 -6.90 -6.14
N HIS A 90 6.13 -7.99 -6.18
CA HIS A 90 5.69 -9.32 -5.77
C HIS A 90 5.82 -9.56 -4.25
N ILE A 91 6.32 -8.58 -3.49
CA ILE A 91 6.49 -8.68 -2.04
C ILE A 91 5.21 -8.20 -1.35
N TYR A 92 4.50 -9.13 -0.69
CA TYR A 92 3.26 -8.84 0.01
C TYR A 92 3.43 -8.97 1.53
N SER A 93 3.24 -7.89 2.28
CA SER A 93 3.43 -7.88 3.73
C SER A 93 2.59 -8.95 4.45
N ARG A 94 1.38 -9.26 3.96
CA ARG A 94 0.52 -10.32 4.53
C ARG A 94 1.11 -11.72 4.36
N LYS A 95 1.74 -11.97 3.21
CA LYS A 95 2.43 -13.24 2.92
C LYS A 95 3.66 -13.38 3.81
N VAL A 96 4.53 -12.37 3.81
CA VAL A 96 5.74 -12.34 4.67
C VAL A 96 5.39 -12.49 6.15
N LEU A 97 4.35 -11.79 6.63
CA LEU A 97 3.89 -11.92 8.01
C LEU A 97 3.39 -13.33 8.35
N THR A 98 2.70 -13.98 7.41
CA THR A 98 2.26 -15.37 7.58
C THR A 98 3.46 -16.31 7.68
N MET A 99 4.44 -16.15 6.78
CA MET A 99 5.67 -16.93 6.79
C MET A 99 6.44 -16.77 8.11
N ILE A 100 6.56 -15.53 8.61
CA ILE A 100 7.23 -15.22 9.89
C ILE A 100 6.57 -15.98 11.05
N ARG A 101 5.24 -15.97 11.13
CA ARG A 101 4.47 -16.62 12.20
C ARG A 101 4.54 -18.14 12.16
N ASN A 102 4.66 -18.70 10.96
CA ASN A 102 4.70 -20.14 10.73
C ASN A 102 6.13 -20.72 10.79
N ASP A 103 7.16 -19.91 11.06
CA ASP A 103 8.58 -20.33 10.96
C ASP A 103 8.92 -20.93 9.58
N GLU A 104 8.27 -20.42 8.53
CA GLU A 104 8.56 -20.82 7.15
C GLU A 104 9.94 -20.29 6.75
N LYS A 105 10.71 -21.03 5.95
CA LYS A 105 12.06 -20.58 5.54
C LYS A 105 11.98 -19.62 4.36
N GLY A 106 12.92 -18.67 4.29
CA GLY A 106 13.12 -17.80 3.13
C GLY A 106 12.31 -16.51 3.14
N TRP A 107 11.62 -16.18 4.24
CA TRP A 107 10.95 -14.87 4.35
C TRP A 107 11.95 -13.73 4.52
N GLU A 108 13.15 -14.04 5.01
CA GLU A 108 14.24 -13.11 5.24
C GLU A 108 14.72 -12.45 3.95
N GLU A 109 14.54 -13.10 2.80
CA GLU A 109 14.89 -12.55 1.48
C GLU A 109 13.94 -11.45 1.01
N PHE A 110 12.74 -11.35 1.61
CA PHE A 110 11.73 -10.33 1.27
C PHE A 110 11.85 -9.04 2.08
N VAL A 111 12.81 -8.97 3.00
CA VAL A 111 13.05 -7.79 3.83
C VAL A 111 14.54 -7.46 3.86
N PRO A 112 14.93 -6.21 4.17
CA PRO A 112 16.33 -5.90 4.39
C PRO A 112 16.94 -6.77 5.50
N GLU A 113 18.20 -7.16 5.33
CA GLU A 113 18.92 -8.07 6.24
C GLU A 113 18.85 -7.61 7.71
N GLU A 114 19.01 -6.31 7.97
CA GLU A 114 18.92 -5.74 9.32
C GLU A 114 17.53 -5.94 9.95
N ILE A 115 16.47 -5.93 9.15
CA ILE A 115 15.10 -6.17 9.59
C ILE A 115 14.90 -7.65 9.90
N ALA A 116 15.36 -8.55 9.03
CA ALA A 116 15.31 -9.99 9.28
C ALA A 116 16.03 -10.35 10.60
N LYS A 117 17.22 -9.81 10.80
CA LYS A 117 17.99 -9.97 12.04
C LYS A 117 17.21 -9.48 13.26
N THR A 118 16.65 -8.27 13.20
CA THR A 118 15.91 -7.68 14.33
C THR A 118 14.66 -8.50 14.67
N ILE A 119 13.93 -9.01 13.67
CA ILE A 119 12.74 -9.84 13.87
C ILE A 119 13.12 -11.17 14.52
N ASN A 120 14.21 -11.80 14.07
CA ASN A 120 14.73 -13.05 14.64
C ASN A 120 15.22 -12.87 16.09
N GLU A 121 16.03 -11.84 16.36
CA GLU A 121 16.60 -11.58 17.69
C GLU A 121 15.54 -11.22 18.74
N LYS A 122 14.51 -10.46 18.34
CA LYS A 122 13.48 -9.95 19.26
C LYS A 122 12.15 -10.70 19.16
N CYS A 123 12.08 -11.76 18.34
CA CYS A 123 10.87 -12.55 18.08
C CYS A 123 9.64 -11.68 17.73
N LEU A 124 9.82 -10.69 16.86
CA LEU A 124 8.77 -9.73 16.54
C LEU A 124 7.70 -10.37 15.65
N PHE A 125 6.53 -9.71 15.60
CA PHE A 125 5.43 -10.05 14.68
C PHE A 125 4.85 -11.48 14.83
N GLY A 126 5.14 -12.15 15.95
CA GLY A 126 4.72 -13.52 16.23
C GLY A 126 5.70 -14.58 15.75
N HIS A 127 6.94 -14.20 15.41
CA HIS A 127 8.01 -15.14 15.09
C HIS A 127 8.29 -16.07 16.29
N PRO A 128 8.38 -17.40 16.10
CA PRO A 128 8.65 -18.32 17.21
C PRO A 128 10.05 -18.10 17.80
N CYS A 129 10.12 -17.72 19.07
CA CYS A 129 11.40 -17.64 19.80
C CYS A 129 12.01 -19.03 19.98
N LYS A 130 12.84 -19.50 19.04
CA LYS A 130 13.83 -20.53 19.35
C LYS A 130 15.02 -19.84 20.00
N HIS A 131 14.92 -19.55 21.29
CA HIS A 131 16.09 -19.18 22.08
C HIS A 131 17.08 -20.34 22.03
N ILE A 132 18.09 -20.26 21.14
CA ILE A 132 19.32 -21.02 21.33
C ILE A 132 20.04 -20.30 22.46
N ILE A 133 19.69 -20.64 23.69
CA ILE A 133 20.54 -20.38 24.85
C ILE A 133 21.83 -21.14 24.56
N LYS A 134 22.90 -20.41 24.27
CA LYS A 134 24.25 -20.94 24.26
C LYS A 134 24.97 -20.47 25.51
#